data_AF-A0A954G3P1-F1
#
_entry.id   AF-A0A954G3P1-F1
#
_cell.length_a   1.000
_cell.length_b   1.000
_cell.length_c   1.000
_cell.angle_alpha   90.00
_cell.angle_beta   90.00
_cell.angle_gamma   90.00
#
_symmetry.space_group_name_H-M   'P 1'
#
loop_
_entity.id
_entity.type
_entity.pdbx_description
1 polymer ?
#
loop_
_entity_poly.entity_id
_entity_poly.type
_entity_poly.pdbx_seq_one_letter_code
_entity_poly.pdbx_strand_id
1 'polypeptide(L)'
;MKNSVFFLHIPKTAGTTINKVFRPLFKESRFFDHCESRNPELIQELKVAKEPFFASGHLRFAKCAGIIADPEIFSLTVLRDPDQHIQSHLNWVRAYGAPEAAARRRMIDPAIAELSLRLWDVEFNDICEMEKL
;
A
#
# COMPACT_ATOMS: atom_id res chain seq x y z
N MET A 1 26.03 -7.55 8.89
CA MET A 1 24.62 -8.00 8.92
C MET A 1 24.05 -7.84 7.53
N LYS A 2 23.62 -8.95 6.92
CA LYS A 2 22.97 -9.00 5.61
C LYS A 2 21.45 -8.97 5.82
N ASN A 3 20.92 -7.86 6.32
CA ASN A 3 19.53 -7.84 6.77
C ASN A 3 18.74 -6.89 5.88
N SER A 4 18.70 -7.21 4.58
CA SER A 4 17.74 -6.57 3.69
C SER A 4 16.34 -6.97 4.12
N VAL A 5 15.41 -6.02 4.11
CA VAL A 5 14.03 -6.22 4.52
C VAL A 5 13.14 -5.91 3.34
N PHE A 6 12.27 -6.84 3.00
CA PHE A 6 11.21 -6.62 2.02
C PHE A 6 9.86 -6.71 2.71
N PHE A 7 9.11 -5.61 2.68
CA PHE A 7 7.75 -5.55 3.19
C PHE A 7 6.77 -5.54 2.02
N LEU A 8 6.08 -6.67 1.81
CA LEU A 8 4.93 -6.71 0.92
C LEU A 8 3.78 -5.97 1.59
N HIS A 9 3.67 -4.67 1.31
CA HIS A 9 2.66 -3.81 1.88
C HIS A 9 1.32 -4.10 1.21
N ILE A 10 0.35 -4.56 1.98
CA ILE A 10 -1.05 -4.63 1.57
C ILE A 10 -1.70 -3.32 2.01
N PRO A 11 -2.41 -2.59 1.13
CA PRO A 11 -3.06 -1.34 1.51
C PRO A 11 -3.88 -1.50 2.79
N LYS A 12 -3.91 -0.47 3.64
CA LYS A 12 -4.78 -0.41 4.84
C LYS A 12 -4.46 -1.45 5.93
N THR A 13 -3.29 -2.09 5.91
CA THR A 13 -2.78 -2.98 6.98
C THR A 13 -1.69 -2.33 7.84
N ALA A 14 -1.78 -1.01 8.04
CA ALA A 14 -0.84 -0.19 8.82
C ALA A 14 0.59 -0.07 8.25
N GLY A 15 0.77 -0.21 6.94
CA GLY A 15 2.12 -0.13 6.35
C GLY A 15 2.82 1.22 6.49
N THR A 16 2.09 2.34 6.62
CA THR A 16 2.71 3.63 6.98
C THR A 16 3.43 3.56 8.33
N THR A 17 2.87 2.84 9.31
CA THR A 17 3.50 2.64 10.62
C THR A 17 4.73 1.76 10.50
N ILE A 18 4.65 0.65 9.75
CA ILE A 18 5.81 -0.21 9.48
C ILE A 18 6.94 0.58 8.82
N ASN A 19 6.64 1.37 7.78
CA ASN A 19 7.63 2.21 7.11
C ASN A 19 8.30 3.19 8.08
N LYS A 20 7.54 3.83 8.98
CA LYS A 20 8.10 4.73 10.01
C LYS A 20 9.02 4.00 10.99
N VAL A 21 8.69 2.77 11.38
CA VAL A 21 9.52 1.95 12.28
C VAL A 21 10.85 1.58 11.64
N PHE A 22 10.85 1.20 10.36
CA PHE A 22 12.08 0.77 9.68
C PHE A 22 12.91 1.92 9.12
N ARG A 23 12.31 3.07 8.76
CA ARG A 23 13.01 4.22 8.19
C ARG A 23 14.29 4.65 8.93
N PRO A 24 14.33 4.80 10.26
CA PRO A 24 15.56 5.19 10.96
C PRO A 24 16.67 4.12 10.94
N LEU A 25 16.37 2.88 10.54
CA LEU A 25 17.34 1.77 10.53
C LEU A 25 18.14 1.69 9.22
N PHE A 26 17.73 2.43 8.18
CA PHE A 26 18.37 2.41 6.86
C PHE A 26 18.76 3.82 6.42
N LYS A 27 19.81 3.91 5.59
CA LYS A 27 20.15 5.17 4.92
C LYS A 27 19.02 5.55 3.96
N GLU A 28 18.78 6.85 3.76
CA GLU A 28 17.73 7.33 2.85
C GLU A 28 17.89 6.74 1.43
N SER A 29 19.13 6.64 0.93
CA SER A 29 19.45 6.03 -0.37
C SER A 29 19.19 4.53 -0.46
N ARG A 30 18.87 3.88 0.67
CA ARG A 30 18.62 2.44 0.83
C ARG A 30 17.22 2.17 1.40
N PHE A 31 16.36 3.18 1.44
CA PHE A 31 14.99 3.09 1.90
C PHE A 31 14.04 3.34 0.73
N PHE A 32 13.39 2.27 0.29
CA PHE A 32 12.54 2.26 -0.89
C PHE A 32 11.09 1.99 -0.48
N ASP A 33 10.35 3.02 -0.08
CA ASP A 33 8.90 2.96 0.05
C ASP A 33 8.19 3.23 -1.28
N HIS A 34 6.91 2.88 -1.36
CA HIS A 34 6.06 3.05 -2.53
C HIS A 34 6.69 2.47 -3.81
N CYS A 35 7.28 1.27 -3.73
CA CYS A 35 7.94 0.62 -4.86
C CYS A 35 7.03 0.48 -6.10
N GLU A 36 5.71 0.46 -5.94
CA GLU A 36 4.74 0.46 -7.04
C GLU A 36 4.79 1.71 -7.93
N SER A 37 5.30 2.83 -7.41
CA SER A 37 5.42 4.12 -8.12
C SER A 37 6.84 4.40 -8.60
N ARG A 38 7.78 3.46 -8.40
CA ARG A 38 9.20 3.60 -8.78
C ARG A 38 9.49 2.95 -10.12
N ASN A 39 10.73 3.11 -10.60
CA ASN A 39 11.21 2.47 -11.83
C ASN A 39 10.89 0.95 -11.80
N PRO A 40 10.27 0.38 -12.86
CA PRO A 40 10.03 -1.06 -12.99
C PRO A 40 11.26 -1.95 -12.73
N GLU A 41 12.47 -1.44 -12.97
CA GLU A 41 13.72 -2.18 -12.79
C GLU A 41 14.15 -2.32 -11.32
N LEU A 42 13.59 -1.51 -10.40
CA LEU A 42 13.97 -1.50 -8.99
C LEU A 42 13.95 -2.90 -8.35
N ILE A 43 12.91 -3.69 -8.64
CA ILE A 43 12.79 -5.05 -8.09
C ILE A 43 13.95 -5.94 -8.54
N GLN A 44 14.44 -5.75 -9.76
CA GLN A 44 15.59 -6.50 -10.27
C GLN A 44 16.89 -6.00 -9.64
N GLU A 45 17.03 -4.69 -9.43
CA GLU A 45 18.18 -4.09 -8.73
C GLU A 45 18.29 -4.59 -7.28
N LEU A 46 17.16 -4.69 -6.57
CA LEU A 46 17.12 -5.15 -5.19
C LEU A 46 17.61 -6.60 -5.02
N LYS A 47 17.33 -7.48 -5.99
CA LYS A 47 17.79 -8.88 -5.97
C LYS A 47 19.31 -9.04 -6.07
N VAL A 48 19.99 -8.09 -6.71
CA VAL A 48 21.45 -8.12 -6.88
C VAL A 48 22.17 -7.16 -5.94
N ALA A 49 21.44 -6.52 -5.03
CA ALA A 49 21.96 -5.49 -4.17
C ALA A 49 22.90 -6.09 -3.10
N LYS A 50 24.14 -5.60 -3.05
CA LYS A 50 25.15 -6.07 -2.09
C LYS A 50 25.05 -5.43 -0.71
N GLU A 51 24.47 -4.23 -0.65
CA GLU A 51 24.27 -3.52 0.62
C GLU A 51 22.86 -3.78 1.17
N PRO A 52 22.67 -3.75 2.49
CA PRO A 52 21.35 -3.83 3.10
C PRO A 52 20.39 -2.75 2.59
N PHE A 53 19.11 -3.08 2.49
CA PHE A 53 18.05 -2.14 2.13
C PHE A 53 16.75 -2.44 2.87
N PHE A 54 15.87 -1.45 2.90
CA PHE A 54 14.45 -1.67 3.17
C PHE A 54 13.66 -1.35 1.92
N ALA A 55 12.77 -2.25 1.50
CA ALA A 55 11.88 -2.05 0.36
C ALA A 55 10.44 -2.38 0.74
N SER A 56 9.50 -1.52 0.37
CA SER A 56 8.08 -1.61 0.68
C SER A 56 7.24 -1.15 -0.50
N GLY A 57 6.19 -1.90 -0.85
CA GLY A 57 5.21 -1.40 -1.81
C GLY A 57 4.01 -2.32 -2.01
N HIS A 58 2.99 -1.77 -2.66
CA HIS A 58 1.79 -2.48 -3.08
C HIS A 58 2.08 -3.25 -4.38
N LEU A 59 2.78 -4.38 -4.26
CA LEU A 59 3.24 -5.16 -5.41
C LEU A 59 2.43 -6.43 -5.59
N ARG A 60 2.23 -6.85 -6.84
CA ARG A 60 1.69 -8.18 -7.13
C ARG A 60 2.69 -9.24 -6.69
N PHE A 61 2.24 -10.27 -5.99
CA PHE A 61 3.09 -11.36 -5.50
C PHE A 61 4.01 -11.93 -6.57
N ALA A 62 3.49 -12.18 -7.79
CA ALA A 62 4.29 -12.71 -8.90
C ALA A 62 5.50 -11.84 -9.27
N LYS A 63 5.43 -10.51 -9.10
CA LYS A 63 6.55 -9.61 -9.38
C LYS A 63 7.65 -9.70 -8.32
N CYS A 64 7.28 -9.93 -7.06
CA CYS A 64 8.21 -9.94 -5.93
C CYS A 64 8.52 -11.34 -5.38
N ALA A 65 7.96 -12.41 -5.95
CA ALA A 65 8.15 -13.78 -5.47
C ALA A 65 9.64 -14.17 -5.34
N GLY A 66 10.48 -13.72 -6.28
CA GLY A 66 11.93 -13.96 -6.22
C GLY A 66 12.65 -13.23 -5.08
N ILE A 67 12.17 -12.04 -4.67
CA ILE A 67 12.69 -11.34 -3.48
C ILE A 67 12.23 -12.06 -2.20
N ILE A 68 10.97 -12.51 -2.18
CA ILE A 68 10.38 -13.21 -1.03
C ILE A 68 11.05 -14.56 -0.79
N ALA A 69 11.42 -15.26 -1.86
CA ALA A 69 12.07 -16.57 -1.79
C ALA A 69 13.58 -16.48 -1.50
N ASP A 70 14.18 -15.29 -1.51
CA ASP A 70 15.60 -15.11 -1.25
C ASP A 70 15.88 -15.24 0.26
N PRO A 71 16.66 -16.24 0.71
CA PRO A 71 16.95 -16.45 2.12
C PRO A 71 17.79 -15.33 2.76
N GLU A 72 18.44 -14.50 1.95
CA GLU A 72 19.23 -13.36 2.42
C GLU A 72 18.37 -12.09 2.64
N ILE A 73 17.07 -12.16 2.32
CA ILE A 73 16.12 -11.06 2.46
C ILE A 73 15.03 -11.45 3.46
N PHE A 74 14.98 -10.74 4.59
CA PHE A 74 13.89 -10.90 5.53
C PHE A 74 12.61 -10.30 4.95
N SER A 75 11.70 -11.18 4.53
CA SER A 75 10.43 -10.78 3.94
C SER A 75 9.30 -10.85 4.95
N LEU A 76 8.46 -9.82 4.99
CA LEU A 76 7.29 -9.76 5.86
C LEU A 76 6.08 -9.15 5.14
N THR A 77 4.90 -9.45 5.66
CA THR A 77 3.65 -8.77 5.33
C THR A 77 2.80 -8.67 6.58
N VAL A 78 1.81 -7.78 6.56
CA VAL A 78 0.85 -7.61 7.65
C VAL A 78 -0.53 -7.79 7.07
N LEU A 79 -1.28 -8.70 7.67
CA LEU A 79 -2.69 -8.93 7.38
C LEU A 79 -3.56 -8.20 8.40
N ARG A 80 -4.79 -7.93 8.01
CA ARG A 80 -5.82 -7.36 8.86
C ARG A 80 -7.07 -8.21 8.75
N ASP A 81 -7.87 -8.22 9.82
CA ASP A 81 -9.21 -8.76 9.80
C ASP A 81 -9.97 -8.30 8.53
N PRO A 82 -10.58 -9.22 7.74
CA PRO A 82 -11.15 -8.88 6.45
C PRO A 82 -12.22 -7.78 6.50
N ASP A 83 -13.10 -7.84 7.50
CA ASP A 83 -14.21 -6.90 7.63
C ASP A 83 -13.68 -5.50 7.95
N GLN A 84 -12.75 -5.41 8.90
CA GLN A 84 -12.09 -4.16 9.23
C GLN A 84 -11.22 -3.61 8.09
N HIS A 85 -10.63 -4.49 7.28
CA HIS A 85 -9.84 -4.11 6.13
C HIS A 85 -10.72 -3.44 5.06
N ILE A 86 -11.83 -4.08 4.69
CA ILE A 86 -12.80 -3.54 3.73
C ILE A 86 -13.36 -2.21 4.26
N GLN A 87 -13.79 -2.16 5.52
CA GLN A 87 -14.29 -0.93 6.13
C GLN A 87 -13.26 0.22 6.04
N SER A 88 -11.99 -0.07 6.34
CA SER A 88 -10.92 0.92 6.25
C SER A 88 -10.64 1.37 4.81
N HIS A 89 -10.82 0.49 3.83
CA HIS A 89 -10.68 0.81 2.42
C HIS A 89 -11.85 1.68 1.93
N LEU A 90 -13.09 1.30 2.24
CA LEU A 90 -14.29 2.07 1.88
C LEU A 90 -14.27 3.47 2.49
N ASN A 91 -13.90 3.60 3.76
CA ASN A 91 -13.74 4.91 4.41
C ASN A 91 -12.67 5.77 3.73
N TRP A 92 -11.58 5.14 3.26
CA TRP A 92 -10.54 5.83 2.51
C TRP A 92 -11.05 6.30 1.14
N VAL A 93 -11.80 5.47 0.40
CA VAL A 93 -12.41 5.87 -0.87
C VAL A 93 -13.44 6.99 -0.65
N ARG A 94 -14.36 6.83 0.30
CA ARG A 94 -15.38 7.83 0.67
C ARG A 94 -14.76 9.20 0.97
N ALA A 95 -13.62 9.25 1.66
CA ALA A 95 -12.94 10.50 1.97
C ALA A 95 -12.50 11.31 0.73
N TYR A 96 -12.34 10.68 -0.45
CA TYR A 96 -12.10 11.41 -1.70
C TYR A 96 -13.35 12.07 -2.27
N GLY A 97 -14.55 11.65 -1.85
CA GLY A 97 -15.81 12.24 -2.27
C GLY A 97 -16.07 13.61 -1.66
N ALA A 98 -15.46 13.89 -0.51
CA ALA A 98 -15.61 15.14 0.22
C ALA A 98 -15.38 16.38 -0.67
N PRO A 99 -16.15 17.47 -0.51
CA PRO A 99 -16.02 18.68 -1.33
C PRO A 99 -14.58 19.24 -1.34
N GLU A 100 -13.93 19.25 -0.19
CA GLU A 100 -12.54 19.71 -0.01
C GLU A 100 -11.49 18.78 -0.64
N ALA A 101 -11.85 17.56 -0.99
CA ALA A 101 -10.95 16.58 -1.60
C ALA A 101 -10.85 16.68 -3.12
N ALA A 102 -11.51 17.66 -3.77
CA ALA A 102 -11.57 17.78 -5.23
C ALA A 102 -10.20 17.73 -5.93
N ALA A 103 -9.18 18.40 -5.37
CA ALA A 103 -7.81 18.35 -5.92
C ALA A 103 -7.19 16.95 -5.82
N ARG A 104 -7.37 16.27 -4.67
CA ARG A 104 -6.86 14.91 -4.43
C ARG A 104 -7.58 13.87 -5.29
N ARG A 105 -8.89 14.03 -5.48
CA ARG A 105 -9.72 13.15 -6.32
C ARG A 105 -9.29 13.14 -7.79
N ARG A 106 -8.69 14.22 -8.30
CA ARG A 106 -8.13 14.26 -9.66
C ARG A 106 -6.82 13.47 -9.82
N MET A 107 -6.18 13.09 -8.73
CA MET A 107 -4.89 12.38 -8.76
C MET A 107 -5.03 10.85 -8.65
N ILE A 108 -6.25 10.35 -8.48
CA ILE A 108 -6.54 8.92 -8.36
C ILE A 108 -7.20 8.40 -9.62
N ASP A 109 -7.29 7.08 -9.73
CA ASP A 109 -7.94 6.40 -10.84
C ASP A 109 -9.40 6.90 -11.03
N PRO A 110 -9.85 7.17 -12.27
CA PRO A 110 -11.19 7.70 -12.54
C PRO A 110 -12.33 6.86 -11.96
N ALA A 111 -12.20 5.53 -11.97
CA ALA A 111 -13.23 4.65 -11.42
C ALA A 111 -13.32 4.78 -9.90
N ILE A 112 -12.18 4.95 -9.22
CA ILE A 112 -12.15 5.20 -7.77
C ILE A 112 -12.69 6.60 -7.46
N ALA A 113 -12.40 7.60 -8.31
CA ALA A 113 -12.94 8.95 -8.17
C ALA A 113 -14.48 8.97 -8.29
N GLU A 114 -15.03 8.27 -9.27
CA GLU A 114 -16.48 8.12 -9.43
C GLU A 114 -17.11 7.40 -8.23
N LEU A 115 -16.53 6.27 -7.82
CA LEU A 115 -16.99 5.53 -6.65
C LEU A 115 -16.95 6.41 -5.39
N SER A 116 -15.92 7.24 -5.22
CA SER A 116 -15.81 8.12 -4.05
C SER A 116 -16.95 9.14 -3.94
N LEU A 117 -17.43 9.66 -5.08
CA LEU A 117 -18.56 10.58 -5.11
C LEU A 117 -19.85 9.86 -4.73
N ARG A 118 -20.08 8.67 -5.28
CA ARG A 118 -21.24 7.82 -4.93
C ARG A 118 -21.26 7.48 -3.45
N LEU A 119 -20.11 7.12 -2.88
CA LEU A 119 -19.99 6.74 -1.46
C LEU A 119 -20.10 7.92 -0.49
N TRP A 120 -19.93 9.17 -0.93
CA TRP A 120 -19.92 10.32 -0.05
C TRP A 120 -21.26 10.50 0.67
N ASP A 121 -22.33 10.42 -0.12
CA ASP A 121 -23.70 10.65 0.31
C ASP A 121 -24.39 9.40 0.89
N VAL A 122 -23.71 8.25 0.88
CA VAL A 122 -24.27 6.99 1.43
C VAL A 122 -24.13 6.94 2.94
N GLU A 123 -25.24 6.65 3.62
CA GLU A 123 -25.26 6.31 5.03
C GLU A 123 -24.98 4.80 5.20
N PHE A 124 -23.76 4.43 5.60
CA PHE A 124 -23.38 3.03 5.79
C PHE A 124 -24.17 2.27 6.87
N ASN A 125 -24.97 2.98 7.69
CA ASN A 125 -25.88 2.37 8.65
C ASN A 125 -27.26 2.06 8.05
N ASP A 126 -27.55 2.51 6.83
CA ASP A 126 -28.77 2.20 6.09
C ASP A 126 -28.52 1.06 5.09
N ILE A 127 -29.03 -0.13 5.43
CA ILE A 127 -28.91 -1.34 4.61
C ILE A 127 -29.57 -1.16 3.24
N CYS A 128 -30.67 -0.40 3.14
CA CYS A 128 -31.37 -0.19 1.88
C CYS A 128 -30.61 0.74 0.92
N GLU A 129 -29.75 1.63 1.42
CA GLU A 129 -28.84 2.41 0.58
C GLU A 129 -27.65 1.58 0.09
N MET A 130 -27.14 0.69 0.95
CA MET A 130 -26.04 -0.21 0.61
C MET A 130 -26.35 -1.15 -0.55
N GLU A 131 -27.60 -1.61 -0.70
CA GLU A 131 -28.04 -2.48 -1.79
C GLU A 131 -28.08 -1.79 -3.17
N LYS A 132 -27.99 -0.45 -3.23
CA LYS A 132 -28.06 0.34 -4.47
C LYS A 132 -26.68 0.71 -5.04
N LEU A 133 -25.60 0.37 -4.33
CA LEU A 133 -24.21 0.62 -4.75
C LEU A 133 -23.71 -0.44 -5.74
#